data_AF-A0A6J7F459-F1
#
_entry.id   AF-A0A6J7F459-F1
#
_cell.length_a   1.000
_cell.length_b   1.000
_cell.length_c   1.000
_cell.angle_alpha   90.00
_cell.angle_beta   90.00
_cell.angle_gamma   90.00
#
_symmetry.space_group_name_H-M   'P 1'
#
loop_
_entity.id
_entity.type
_entity.pdbx_description
1 polymer ?
#
loop_
_entity_poly.entity_id
_entity_poly.type
_entity_poly.pdbx_seq_one_letter_code
_entity_poly.pdbx_strand_id
1 'polypeptide(L)' 'MGDITRGFPRKRLGQPTQMDSTLLFLVAPQSEFVTGTVVKVDDGQSSR' A
#
# COMPACT_ATOMS: atom_id res chain seq x y z
N MET A 1 8.59 18.47 15.83
CA MET A 1 7.87 17.23 15.48
C MET A 1 8.88 16.09 15.54
N GLY A 2 8.64 15.05 16.33
CA GLY A 2 9.56 13.89 16.44
C GLY A 2 9.42 12.91 15.28
N ASP A 3 10.21 11.83 15.31
CA ASP A 3 10.09 10.72 14.37
C ASP A 3 8.70 10.06 14.48
N ILE A 4 7.86 10.30 13.48
CA ILE A 4 6.47 9.82 13.41
C ILE A 4 6.39 8.29 13.26
N THR A 5 7.45 7.66 12.75
CA THR A 5 7.43 6.23 12.45
C THR A 5 7.36 5.37 13.71
N ARG A 6 7.69 5.93 14.88
CA ARG A 6 7.60 5.23 16.18
C ARG A 6 6.20 4.68 16.47
N GLY A 7 5.15 5.33 15.96
CA GLY A 7 3.76 4.89 16.10
C GLY A 7 3.32 3.83 15.07
N PHE A 8 4.12 3.58 14.04
CA PHE A 8 3.77 2.61 12.99
C PHE A 8 4.16 1.20 13.40
N PRO A 9 3.37 0.16 13.04
CA PRO A 9 3.69 -1.22 13.42
C PRO A 9 5.07 -1.68 12.95
N ARG A 10 5.49 -1.22 11.77
CA ARG A 10 6.78 -1.59 11.16
C ARG A 10 7.87 -0.51 11.25
N LYS A 11 7.57 0.61 11.91
CA LYS A 11 8.55 1.69 12.21
C LYS A 11 9.34 2.18 11.00
N ARG A 12 8.69 2.29 9.84
CA ARG A 12 9.29 2.79 8.61
C ARG A 12 8.28 3.60 7.80
N LEU A 13 8.80 4.53 7.00
CA LEU A 13 8.01 5.21 5.98
C LEU A 13 7.90 4.36 4.73
N GLY A 14 6.74 4.43 4.07
CA GLY A 14 6.57 3.86 2.74
C GLY A 14 7.49 4.52 1.72
N GLN A 15 7.93 3.75 0.74
CA GLN A 15 8.67 4.22 -0.44
C GLN A 15 7.81 4.01 -1.70
N PRO A 16 7.89 4.90 -2.70
CA PRO A 16 7.10 4.77 -3.92
C PRO A 16 7.23 3.40 -4.61
N THR A 17 8.44 2.84 -4.62
CA THR A 17 8.75 1.53 -5.23
C THR A 17 7.97 0.36 -4.61
N GLN A 18 7.43 0.53 -3.40
CA GLN A 18 6.60 -0.49 -2.75
C GLN A 18 5.18 -0.56 -3.33
N MET A 19 4.78 0.42 -4.16
CA MET A 19 3.49 0.43 -4.84
C MET A 19 3.51 -0.22 -6.22
N ASP A 20 4.69 -0.45 -6.81
CA ASP A 20 4.86 -0.82 -8.23
C ASP A 20 4.04 -2.05 -8.62
N SER A 21 4.09 -3.11 -7.82
CA SER A 21 3.34 -4.35 -8.09
C SER A 21 1.82 -4.17 -7.96
N THR A 22 1.37 -3.32 -7.05
CA THR A 22 -0.06 -3.04 -6.85
C THR A 22 -0.58 -2.17 -7.98
N LEU A 23 0.19 -1.16 -8.42
CA LEU A 23 -0.16 -0.36 -9.58
C LEU A 23 -0.20 -1.22 -10.84
N LEU A 24 0.81 -2.08 -11.05
CA LEU A 24 0.80 -3.04 -12.15
C LEU A 24 -0.42 -3.95 -12.08
N PHE A 25 -0.74 -4.52 -10.93
CA PHE A 25 -1.95 -5.32 -10.74
C PHE A 25 -3.22 -4.55 -11.12
N LEU A 26 -3.37 -3.28 -10.72
CA LEU A 26 -4.58 -2.50 -11.00
C LEU A 26 -4.75 -2.13 -12.48
N VAL A 27 -3.67 -2.03 -13.26
CA VAL A 27 -3.71 -1.62 -14.68
C VAL A 27 -3.44 -2.77 -15.66
N ALA A 28 -3.03 -3.94 -15.15
CA ALA A 28 -2.69 -5.08 -15.96
C ALA A 28 -3.93 -5.70 -16.63
N PRO A 29 -3.82 -6.17 -17.88
CA PRO A 29 -4.94 -6.84 -18.57
C PRO A 29 -5.38 -8.13 -17.87
N GLN A 30 -4.50 -8.77 -17.10
CA GLN A 30 -4.83 -9.96 -16.31
C GLN A 30 -5.84 -9.68 -15.18
N SER A 31 -6.08 -8.40 -14.87
CA SER A 31 -7.03 -7.96 -13.85
C SER A 31 -8.40 -7.59 -14.43
N GLU A 32 -8.75 -8.09 -15.62
CA GLU A 32 -10.00 -7.75 -16.33
C GLU A 32 -11.30 -7.96 -15.55
N PHE A 33 -11.29 -8.84 -14.54
CA PHE A 33 -12.45 -9.11 -13.68
C PHE A 33 -12.38 -8.43 -12.30
N VAL A 34 -11.37 -7.59 -12.06
CA VAL A 34 -11.19 -6.84 -10.81
C VAL A 34 -11.76 -5.45 -11.00
N THR A 35 -12.89 -5.16 -10.36
CA THR A 35 -13.55 -3.85 -10.38
C THR A 35 -14.06 -3.47 -8.99
N GLY A 36 -14.20 -2.17 -8.73
CA GLY A 36 -14.71 -1.64 -7.45
C GLY A 36 -13.86 -1.95 -6.21
N THR A 37 -12.60 -2.40 -6.41
CA THR A 37 -11.72 -2.84 -5.33
C THR A 37 -10.77 -1.72 -4.90
N VAL A 38 -10.50 -1.63 -3.59
CA VAL A 38 -9.47 -0.76 -3.01
C VAL A 38 -8.39 -1.61 -2.36
N VAL A 39 -7.14 -1.43 -2.77
CA VAL A 39 -5.98 -2.07 -2.15
C VAL A 39 -5.25 -1.03 -1.30
N LYS A 40 -5.25 -1.21 0.03
CA LYS A 40 -4.45 -0.38 0.94
C LYS A 40 -3.02 -0.90 1.00
N VAL A 41 -2.06 -0.06 0.64
CA VAL A 41 -0.62 -0.32 0.75
C VAL A 41 -0.06 0.53 1.88
N ASP A 42 -0.38 0.18 3.12
CA ASP A 42 -0.09 1.01 4.30
C ASP A 42 0.86 0.35 5.30
N ASP A 43 1.39 -0.83 4.99
CA ASP A 43 2.28 -1.60 5.87
C ASP A 43 1.66 -1.88 7.26
N GLY A 44 0.33 -1.98 7.31
CA GLY A 44 -0.45 -2.27 8.51
C GLY A 44 -0.74 -1.05 9.39
N GLN A 45 -0.53 0.17 8.91
CA GLN A 45 -0.75 1.39 9.69
C GLN A 45 -2.22 1.62 10.07
N SER A 46 -3.18 1.14 9.27
CA SER A 46 -4.61 1.24 9.57
C SER A 46 -5.12 -0.02 10.25
N SER A 47 -6.20 0.09 11.05
CA SER A 47 -6.90 -1.10 11.53
C SER A 47 -7.51 -1.89 10.37
N ARG A 48 -7.67 -3.21 10.57
CA ARG A 48 -8.41 -4.07 9.63
C ARG A 48 -9.86 -3.66 9.52
#